data_AF-A0A1F8E007-F1
#
_entry.id   AF-A0A1F8E007-F1
#
_cell.length_a   1.000
_cell.length_b   1.000
_cell.length_c   1.000
_cell.angle_alpha   90.00
_cell.angle_beta   90.00
_cell.angle_gamma   90.00
#
_symmetry.space_group_name_H-M   'P 1'
#
loop_
_entity.id
_entity.type
_entity.pdbx_description
1 polymer ?
#
loop_
_entity_poly.entity_id
_entity_poly.type
_entity_poly.pdbx_seq_one_letter_code
_entity_poly.pdbx_strand_id
1 'polypeptide(L)' 'MIEIKRKEGESPNAFMYRFTKKVQQSGVLKEAKRKRFHSRSQNKHARKQSALFRSAKKTEITRLKKIGK' A
#
# COMPACT_ATOMS: atom_id res chain seq x y z
N MET A 1 -11.60 -9.86 -8.47
CA MET A 1 -11.95 -8.98 -9.60
C MET A 1 -12.68 -7.78 -9.03
N ILE A 2 -12.32 -6.55 -9.40
CA ILE A 2 -12.96 -5.34 -8.86
C ILE A 2 -13.93 -4.85 -9.92
N GLU A 3 -15.21 -5.04 -9.67
CA GLU A 3 -16.25 -4.57 -10.57
C GLU A 3 -16.98 -3.39 -9.93
N ILE A 4 -17.14 -2.31 -10.70
CA ILE A 4 -17.82 -1.10 -10.27
C ILE A 4 -18.76 -0.70 -11.38
N LYS A 5 -20.06 -0.78 -11.08
CA LYS A 5 -21.11 -0.32 -11.98
C LYS A 5 -21.39 1.16 -11.74
N ARG A 6 -21.67 1.88 -12.83
CA ARG A 6 -22.09 3.29 -12.79
C ARG A 6 -23.47 3.36 -12.15
N LYS A 7 -23.66 4.31 -11.24
CA LYS A 7 -24.99 4.56 -10.66
C LYS A 7 -25.78 5.53 -11.56
N GLU A 8 -27.10 5.42 -11.54
CA GLU A 8 -27.96 6.38 -12.24
C GLU A 8 -27.79 7.78 -11.63
N GLY A 9 -27.67 8.80 -12.49
CA GLY A 9 -27.39 10.18 -12.09
C GLY A 9 -25.94 10.50 -11.70
N GLU A 10 -25.00 9.54 -11.78
CA GLU A 10 -23.61 9.78 -11.40
C GLU A 10 -22.82 10.53 -12.49
N SER A 11 -22.14 11.62 -12.08
CA SER A 11 -21.16 12.32 -12.92
C SER A 11 -19.97 11.40 -13.27
N PRO A 12 -19.47 11.41 -14.52
CA PRO A 12 -18.33 10.59 -14.93
C PRO A 12 -17.09 10.72 -14.01
N ASN A 13 -16.86 11.92 -13.47
CA ASN A 13 -15.72 12.19 -12.58
C ASN A 13 -15.86 11.49 -11.22
N ALA A 14 -17.06 11.46 -10.65
CA ALA A 14 -17.32 10.78 -9.38
C ALA A 14 -17.16 9.26 -9.51
N PHE A 15 -17.60 8.71 -10.64
CA PHE A 15 -17.41 7.31 -10.99
C PHE A 15 -15.91 6.95 -11.08
N MET A 16 -15.12 7.78 -11.78
CA MET A 16 -13.68 7.59 -11.91
C MET A 16 -12.95 7.67 -10.56
N TYR A 17 -13.36 8.59 -9.68
CA TYR A 17 -12.81 8.67 -8.33
C TYR A 17 -13.08 7.40 -7.51
N ARG A 18 -14.31 6.87 -7.56
CA ARG A 18 -14.65 5.60 -6.90
C ARG A 18 -13.82 4.44 -7.45
N PHE A 19 -13.67 4.39 -8.77
CA PHE A 19 -12.84 3.38 -9.43
C PHE A 19 -11.40 3.44 -8.95
N THR A 20 -10.76 4.60 -9.03
CA THR A 20 -9.37 4.77 -8.60
C THR A 20 -9.19 4.45 -7.12
N LYS A 21 -10.10 4.89 -6.24
CA LYS A 21 -10.06 4.55 -4.81
C LYS A 21 -10.20 3.06 -4.55
N LYS A 22 -11.12 2.37 -5.21
CA LYS A 22 -11.28 0.92 -5.06
C LYS A 22 -10.07 0.15 -5.58
N VAL A 23 -9.50 0.56 -6.71
CA VAL A 23 -8.26 -0.05 -7.25
C VAL A 23 -7.09 0.17 -6.28
N GLN A 24 -6.94 1.36 -5.71
CA GLN A 24 -5.90 1.64 -4.72
C GLN A 24 -6.08 0.81 -3.44
N GLN A 25 -7.29 0.77 -2.88
CA GLN A 25 -7.60 0.02 -1.66
C GLN A 25 -7.42 -1.49 -1.84
N SER A 26 -7.80 -2.01 -3.02
CA SER A 26 -7.67 -3.44 -3.31
C SER A 26 -6.23 -3.94 -3.34
N GLY A 27 -5.26 -3.04 -3.55
CA GLY A 27 -3.86 -3.42 -3.68
C GLY A 27 -3.53 -4.28 -4.91
N VAL A 28 -4.46 -4.50 -5.85
CA VAL A 28 -4.27 -5.39 -7.01
C VAL A 28 -3.04 -4.96 -7.84
N LEU A 29 -2.83 -3.66 -8.03
CA LEU A 29 -1.64 -3.16 -8.73
C LEU A 29 -0.33 -3.46 -7.98
N LYS A 30 -0.35 -3.39 -6.64
CA LYS A 30 0.81 -3.71 -5.81
C LYS A 30 1.12 -5.20 -5.84
N GLU A 31 0.08 -6.03 -5.81
CA GLU A 31 0.22 -7.47 -5.91
C GLU A 31 0.74 -7.91 -7.29
N ALA A 32 0.18 -7.35 -8.37
CA ALA A 32 0.64 -7.61 -9.74
C ALA A 32 2.12 -7.24 -9.92
N LYS A 33 2.52 -6.04 -9.44
CA LYS A 33 3.94 -5.61 -9.45
C LYS A 33 4.85 -6.54 -8.64
N ARG A 34 4.38 -7.02 -7.49
CA ARG A 34 5.12 -7.97 -6.63
C ARG A 34 5.30 -9.32 -7.32
N LYS A 35 4.25 -9.84 -7.95
CA LYS A 35 4.24 -11.15 -8.63
C LYS A 35 4.94 -11.14 -9.99
N ARG A 36 5.24 -9.97 -10.56
CA ARG A 36 5.89 -9.83 -11.87
C ARG A 36 7.21 -10.60 -11.99
N PHE A 37 7.98 -10.71 -10.90
CA PHE A 37 9.26 -11.41 -10.89
C PHE A 37 9.35 -12.37 -9.71
N HIS A 38 10.09 -13.46 -9.89
CA HIS A 38 10.40 -14.39 -8.81
C HIS A 38 11.27 -13.69 -7.75
N SER A 39 10.93 -13.90 -6.47
CA SER A 39 11.69 -13.38 -5.34
C SER A 39 12.27 -14.54 -4.55
N ARG A 40 13.59 -14.51 -4.30
CA ARG A 40 14.25 -15.50 -3.44
C ARG A 40 13.81 -15.34 -1.98
N SER A 41 13.80 -16.43 -1.23
CA SER A 41 13.56 -16.39 0.21
C SER A 41 14.65 -15.58 0.92
N GLN A 42 14.27 -14.83 1.96
CA GLN A 42 15.22 -14.03 2.72
C GLN A 42 15.98 -14.88 3.75
N ASN A 43 17.30 -14.70 3.82
CA ASN A 43 18.12 -15.34 4.84
C ASN A 43 17.80 -14.77 6.26
N LYS A 44 18.24 -15.45 7.31
CA LYS A 44 17.98 -15.06 8.71
C LYS A 44 18.48 -13.64 9.04
N HIS A 45 19.66 -13.28 8.53
CA HIS A 45 20.26 -11.98 8.76
C HIS A 45 19.45 -10.84 8.13
N ALA A 46 19.03 -10.99 6.87
CA ALA A 46 18.21 -9.99 6.16
C ALA A 46 16.86 -9.76 6.85
N ARG A 47 16.24 -10.83 7.36
CA ARG A 47 15.01 -10.72 8.17
C ARG A 47 15.25 -9.91 9.46
N LYS A 48 16.36 -10.16 10.16
CA LYS A 48 16.75 -9.41 11.36
C LYS A 48 16.97 -7.93 11.06
N GLN A 49 17.72 -7.61 10.01
CA GLN A 49 17.99 -6.22 9.60
C GLN A 49 16.70 -5.46 9.26
N SER A 50 15.78 -6.10 8.51
CA SER A 50 14.48 -5.50 8.21
C SER A 50 13.62 -5.25 9.46
N ALA A 51 13.68 -6.13 10.46
CA ALA A 51 12.99 -5.94 11.73
C ALA A 51 13.58 -4.77 12.55
N LEU A 52 14.91 -4.68 12.63
CA LEU A 52 15.61 -3.58 13.31
C LEU A 52 15.27 -2.22 12.68
N PHE A 53 15.33 -2.14 11.35
CA PHE A 53 14.96 -0.92 10.62
C PHE A 53 13.51 -0.49 10.90
N ARG A 54 12.56 -1.42 10.89
CA ARG A 54 11.15 -1.12 11.21
C ARG A 54 10.97 -0.60 12.63
N SER A 55 11.69 -1.17 13.59
CA SER A 55 11.66 -0.69 14.98
C SER A 55 12.22 0.73 15.10
N ALA A 56 13.39 0.98 14.52
CA ALA A 56 14.03 2.30 14.54
C ALA A 56 13.18 3.36 13.84
N LYS A 57 12.56 3.05 12.69
CA LYS A 57 11.65 3.99 12.03
C LYS A 57 10.39 4.25 12.83
N LYS A 58 9.87 3.26 13.55
CA LYS A 58 8.71 3.47 14.44
C LYS A 58 9.03 4.47 15.55
N THR A 59 10.20 4.36 16.19
CA THR A 59 10.62 5.31 17.24
C THR A 59 10.92 6.69 16.70
N GLU A 60 11.50 6.79 15.50
CA GLU A 60 11.72 8.06 14.82
C GLU A 60 10.39 8.76 14.51
N ILE A 61 9.42 8.04 13.92
CA ILE A 61 8.09 8.59 13.60
C ILE A 61 7.35 9.03 14.88
N THR A 62 7.41 8.27 15.97
CA THR A 62 6.75 8.68 17.22
C THR A 62 7.40 9.92 17.80
N ARG A 63 8.74 10.06 17.70
CA ARG A 63 9.44 11.27 18.12
C ARG A 63 9.06 12.47 17.26
N LEU A 64 9.02 12.32 15.93
CA LEU A 64 8.63 13.38 15.00
C LEU A 64 7.21 13.89 15.30
N LYS A 65 6.25 12.96 15.47
CA LYS A 65 4.89 13.29 15.88
C LYS A 65 4.81 14.09 17.18
N LYS A 66 5.67 13.79 18.16
CA LYS A 66 5.72 14.52 19.45
C LYS A 66 6.22 15.96 19.30
N ILE A 67 7.11 16.22 18.34
CA ILE A 67 7.66 17.56 18.09
C ILE A 67 6.86 18.35 17.04
N GLY A 68 5.70 17.84 16.62
CA GLY A 68 4.86 18.49 15.62
C GLY A 68 5.38 18.44 14.18
N LYS A 69 6.30 17.49 13.88
CA LYS A 69 6.78 17.20 12.53
C LYS A 69 6.31 15.84 12.01
#